data_AF-S0NUL1-F1
#
_entry.id   AF-S0NUL1-F1
#
_cell.length_a   1.000
_cell.length_b   1.000
_cell.length_c   1.000
_cell.angle_alpha   90.00
_cell.angle_beta   90.00
_cell.angle_gamma   90.00
#
_symmetry.space_group_name_H-M   'P 1'
#
loop_
_entity.id
_entity.type
_entity.pdbx_description
1 polymer ?
#
loop_
_entity_poly.entity_id
_entity_poly.type
_entity_poly.pdbx_seq_one_letter_code
_entity_poly.pdbx_strand_id
1 'polypeptide(L)'
;MRKYCAEFIGRFVLVFLGTGTVAIANTGETAISYLGIGLAFGLAVTIMACAVGGVSGGNFNPAVSLAMMLNKRLEVKDGIFYIISQFLGAIAASGVLSTFINALGLPKDGFGQTDFPNITAGQAFLFEAIITFLFVFVILMVTSKKYGNAGLAPLVGSAIASFAAKFMGSEEA
;
A
#
# COMPACT_ATOMS: atom_id res chain seq x y z
N MET A 1 -20.83 -8.91 2.25
CA MET A 1 -20.80 -7.43 2.25
C MET A 1 -19.73 -6.87 3.19
N ARG A 2 -19.75 -7.18 4.50
CA ARG A 2 -18.80 -6.62 5.50
C ARG A 2 -17.32 -6.67 5.09
N LYS A 3 -16.84 -7.80 4.56
CA LYS A 3 -15.45 -7.98 4.10
C LYS A 3 -15.07 -7.07 2.92
N TYR A 4 -15.99 -6.79 2.01
CA TYR A 4 -15.77 -5.90 0.87
C TYR A 4 -15.69 -4.45 1.31
N CYS A 5 -16.54 -4.04 2.25
CA CYS A 5 -16.46 -2.72 2.88
C CYS A 5 -15.15 -2.54 3.66
N ALA A 6 -14.68 -3.57 4.36
CA ALA A 6 -13.38 -3.53 5.03
C ALA A 6 -12.22 -3.32 4.05
N GLU A 7 -12.22 -4.03 2.91
CA GLU A 7 -11.22 -3.83 1.85
C GLU A 7 -11.28 -2.44 1.20
N PHE A 8 -12.49 -1.93 0.96
CA PHE A 8 -12.71 -0.58 0.46
C PHE A 8 -12.13 0.47 1.42
N ILE A 9 -12.51 0.42 2.70
CA ILE A 9 -12.07 1.40 3.70
C ILE A 9 -10.57 1.28 3.94
N GLY A 10 -10.02 0.07 4.03
CA GLY A 10 -8.59 -0.13 4.22
C GLY A 10 -7.78 0.41 3.06
N ARG A 11 -8.22 0.17 1.81
CA ARG A 11 -7.56 0.75 0.64
C ARG A 11 -7.73 2.27 0.55
N PHE A 12 -8.90 2.79 0.92
CA PHE A 12 -9.14 4.23 1.00
C PHE A 12 -8.12 4.89 1.93
N VAL A 13 -7.98 4.39 3.17
CA VAL A 13 -7.07 4.96 4.17
C VAL A 13 -5.62 4.86 3.71
N LEU A 14 -5.22 3.72 3.13
CA LEU A 14 -3.87 3.52 2.61
C LEU A 14 -3.52 4.56 1.54
N VAL A 15 -4.40 4.78 0.56
CA VAL A 15 -4.17 5.77 -0.51
C VAL A 15 -4.23 7.17 0.05
N PHE A 16 -5.26 7.51 0.84
CA PHE A 16 -5.46 8.87 1.35
C PHE A 16 -4.28 9.34 2.22
N LEU A 17 -3.85 8.51 3.17
CA LEU A 17 -2.73 8.87 4.05
C LEU A 17 -1.39 8.80 3.32
N GLY A 18 -1.12 7.71 2.61
CA GLY A 18 0.17 7.53 1.93
C GLY A 18 0.42 8.59 0.86
N THR A 19 -0.48 8.72 -0.10
CA THR A 19 -0.32 9.70 -1.19
C THR A 19 -0.50 11.14 -0.73
N GLY A 20 -1.29 11.38 0.33
CA GLY A 20 -1.39 12.69 0.97
C GLY A 20 -0.10 13.11 1.65
N THR A 21 0.59 12.19 2.35
CA THR A 21 1.93 12.46 2.90
C THR A 21 2.93 12.81 1.79
N VAL A 22 2.86 12.15 0.64
CA VAL A 22 3.73 12.48 -0.51
C VAL A 22 3.42 13.88 -1.06
N ALA A 23 2.14 14.22 -1.26
CA ALA A 23 1.75 15.54 -1.75
C ALA A 23 2.24 16.68 -0.85
N ILE A 24 2.26 16.45 0.47
CA ILE A 24 2.82 17.40 1.44
C ILE A 24 4.36 17.40 1.38
N ALA A 25 5.00 16.24 1.29
CA ALA A 25 6.45 16.13 1.20
C ALA A 25 7.02 16.85 -0.04
N ASN A 26 6.32 16.77 -1.17
CA ASN A 26 6.71 17.41 -2.43
C ASN A 26 6.65 18.94 -2.39
N THR A 27 6.08 19.56 -1.34
CA THR A 27 6.11 21.03 -1.19
C THR A 27 7.51 21.57 -0.93
N GLY A 28 8.44 20.76 -0.42
CA GLY A 28 9.76 21.20 0.04
C GLY A 28 9.73 22.05 1.32
N GLU A 29 8.57 22.49 1.79
CA GLU A 29 8.40 23.29 3.01
C GLU A 29 8.49 22.44 4.28
N THR A 30 8.23 21.13 4.16
CA THR A 30 8.23 20.19 5.27
C THR A 30 9.37 19.18 5.10
N ALA A 31 10.18 18.99 6.13
CA ALA A 31 11.24 17.96 6.14
C ALA A 31 10.68 16.54 6.33
N ILE A 32 9.81 16.08 5.42
CA ILE A 32 9.33 14.70 5.38
C ILE A 32 10.32 13.88 4.55
N SER A 33 11.11 13.05 5.22
CA SER A 33 12.04 12.14 4.55
C SER A 33 11.31 10.99 3.84
N TYR A 34 11.99 10.31 2.92
CA TYR A 34 11.50 9.05 2.32
C TYR A 34 11.16 7.99 3.37
N LEU A 35 11.87 8.00 4.52
CA LEU A 35 11.52 7.16 5.66
C LEU A 35 10.15 7.55 6.24
N GLY A 36 9.87 8.85 6.37
CA GLY A 36 8.57 9.36 6.81
C GLY A 36 7.43 8.96 5.88
N ILE A 37 7.65 9.05 4.57
CA ILE A 37 6.69 8.57 3.56
C ILE A 37 6.45 7.07 3.71
N GLY A 38 7.53 6.28 3.83
CA GLY A 38 7.43 4.84 4.04
C GLY A 38 6.66 4.48 5.30
N LEU A 39 6.95 5.16 6.40
CA LEU A 39 6.24 4.98 7.66
C LEU A 39 4.75 5.34 7.54
N ALA A 40 4.37 6.36 6.77
CA ALA A 40 2.97 6.70 6.56
C ALA A 40 2.20 5.57 5.86
N PHE A 41 2.76 5.03 4.76
CA PHE A 41 2.17 3.87 4.08
C PHE A 41 2.14 2.62 4.97
N GLY A 42 3.26 2.32 5.64
CA GLY A 42 3.38 1.16 6.52
C GLY A 42 2.40 1.23 7.70
N LEU A 43 2.32 2.36 8.39
CA LEU A 43 1.42 2.55 9.51
C LEU A 43 -0.04 2.52 9.06
N ALA A 44 -0.39 3.08 7.91
CA ALA A 44 -1.75 3.00 7.38
C ALA A 44 -2.19 1.54 7.17
N VAL A 45 -1.32 0.70 6.59
CA VAL A 45 -1.56 -0.75 6.46
C VAL A 45 -1.72 -1.40 7.84
N THR A 46 -0.80 -1.12 8.77
CA THR A 46 -0.84 -1.72 10.12
C THR A 46 -2.12 -1.37 10.86
N ILE A 47 -2.49 -0.09 10.88
CA ILE A 47 -3.70 0.41 11.56
C ILE A 47 -4.93 -0.27 10.98
N MET A 48 -5.05 -0.33 9.66
CA MET A 48 -6.22 -0.93 9.03
C MET A 48 -6.24 -2.46 9.17
N ALA A 49 -5.09 -3.12 9.17
CA ALA A 49 -5.00 -4.55 9.42
C ALA A 49 -5.43 -4.88 10.87
N CYS A 50 -5.03 -4.06 11.85
CA CYS A 50 -5.50 -4.20 13.23
C CYS A 50 -7.00 -3.89 13.37
N ALA A 51 -7.50 -2.85 12.70
CA ALA A 51 -8.88 -2.40 12.84
C ALA A 51 -9.91 -3.30 12.13
N VAL A 52 -9.62 -3.70 10.88
CA VAL A 52 -10.58 -4.44 10.03
C VAL A 52 -10.00 -5.72 9.41
N GLY A 53 -8.73 -6.05 9.66
CA GLY A 53 -8.12 -7.28 9.15
C GLY A 53 -8.78 -8.55 9.68
N GLY A 54 -9.35 -8.53 10.89
CA GLY A 54 -10.17 -9.65 11.39
C GLY A 54 -11.48 -9.87 10.62
N VAL A 55 -11.91 -8.91 9.80
CA VAL A 55 -13.14 -8.98 8.99
C VAL A 55 -12.87 -9.49 7.58
N SER A 56 -11.81 -9.01 6.91
CA SER A 56 -11.51 -9.36 5.52
C SER A 56 -10.24 -10.18 5.31
N GLY A 57 -9.37 -10.28 6.31
CA GLY A 57 -7.97 -10.72 6.14
C GLY A 57 -7.01 -9.54 5.90
N GLY A 58 -7.53 -8.34 5.64
CA GLY A 58 -6.76 -7.11 5.56
C GLY A 58 -5.81 -7.04 4.37
N ASN A 59 -6.28 -7.39 3.17
CA ASN A 59 -5.40 -7.45 2.00
C ASN A 59 -5.06 -6.04 1.51
N PHE A 60 -6.07 -5.18 1.35
CA PHE A 60 -6.00 -3.79 0.91
C PHE A 60 -5.17 -3.55 -0.36
N ASN A 61 -4.88 -4.60 -1.11
CA ASN A 61 -3.94 -4.62 -2.21
C ASN A 61 -4.30 -5.77 -3.18
N PRO A 62 -4.47 -5.47 -4.48
CA PRO A 62 -4.78 -6.49 -5.48
C PRO A 62 -3.73 -7.62 -5.59
N ALA A 63 -2.44 -7.30 -5.47
CA ALA A 63 -1.36 -8.29 -5.52
C ALA A 63 -1.41 -9.24 -4.31
N VAL A 64 -1.74 -8.72 -3.12
CA VAL A 64 -1.94 -9.55 -1.91
C VAL A 64 -3.18 -10.43 -2.07
N SER A 65 -4.29 -9.89 -2.56
CA SER A 65 -5.51 -10.68 -2.86
C SER A 65 -5.22 -11.81 -3.86
N LEU A 66 -4.47 -11.51 -4.93
CA LEU A 66 -4.04 -12.51 -5.91
C LEU A 66 -3.19 -13.61 -5.26
N ALA A 67 -2.21 -13.24 -4.45
CA ALA A 67 -1.37 -14.21 -3.76
C ALA A 67 -2.17 -15.10 -2.79
N MET A 68 -3.14 -14.53 -2.08
CA MET A 68 -4.03 -15.29 -1.19
C MET A 68 -4.93 -16.25 -1.97
N MET A 69 -5.42 -15.85 -3.15
CA MET A 69 -6.16 -16.74 -4.06
C MET A 69 -5.28 -17.91 -4.53
N LEU A 70 -4.07 -17.63 -5.01
CA LEU A 70 -3.11 -18.64 -5.48
C LEU A 70 -2.72 -19.61 -4.35
N ASN A 71 -2.59 -19.12 -3.12
CA ASN A 71 -2.30 -19.92 -1.94
C ASN A 71 -3.55 -20.57 -1.31
N LYS A 72 -4.72 -20.50 -1.96
CA LYS A 72 -6.00 -21.06 -1.51
C LYS A 72 -6.44 -20.58 -0.11
N ARG A 73 -6.02 -19.38 0.28
CA ARG A 73 -6.41 -18.70 1.53
C ARG A 73 -7.59 -17.73 1.34
N LEU A 74 -7.94 -17.44 0.09
CA LEU A 74 -9.07 -16.62 -0.32
C LEU A 74 -9.79 -17.29 -1.49
N GLU A 75 -11.12 -17.38 -1.43
CA GLU A 75 -11.90 -17.90 -2.56
C GLU A 75 -11.74 -16.99 -3.78
N VAL A 76 -11.61 -17.55 -4.98
CA VAL A 76 -11.37 -16.78 -6.21
C VAL A 76 -12.46 -15.72 -6.43
N LYS A 77 -13.72 -16.07 -6.21
CA LYS A 77 -14.85 -15.14 -6.31
C LYS A 77 -14.69 -13.95 -5.36
N ASP A 78 -14.36 -14.23 -4.10
CA ASP A 78 -14.12 -13.18 -3.10
C ASP A 78 -12.92 -12.31 -3.46
N GLY A 79 -11.84 -12.91 -3.95
CA GLY A 79 -10.66 -12.16 -4.36
C GLY A 79 -10.93 -11.20 -5.51
N ILE A 80 -11.77 -11.57 -6.48
CA ILE A 80 -12.23 -10.65 -7.53
C ILE A 80 -12.99 -9.47 -6.92
N PHE A 81 -13.94 -9.72 -6.01
CA PHE A 81 -14.69 -8.64 -5.35
C PHE A 81 -13.83 -7.79 -4.42
N TYR A 82 -12.78 -8.35 -3.82
CA TYR A 82 -11.79 -7.60 -3.06
C TYR A 82 -11.06 -6.62 -3.97
N ILE A 83 -10.56 -7.09 -5.12
CA ILE A 83 -9.85 -6.26 -6.09
C ILE A 83 -10.74 -5.10 -6.55
N ILE A 84 -12.00 -5.37 -6.90
CA ILE A 84 -12.97 -4.32 -7.26
C ILE A 84 -13.15 -3.32 -6.11
N SER A 85 -13.36 -3.81 -4.89
CA SER A 85 -13.56 -2.96 -3.70
C SER A 85 -12.34 -2.09 -3.40
N GLN A 86 -11.14 -2.64 -3.59
CA GLN A 86 -9.87 -1.93 -3.42
C GLN A 86 -9.72 -0.83 -4.48
N PHE A 87 -10.00 -1.11 -5.76
CA PHE A 87 -9.98 -0.07 -6.80
C PHE A 87 -10.97 1.05 -6.51
N LEU A 88 -12.20 0.72 -6.12
CA LEU A 88 -13.20 1.73 -5.74
C LEU A 88 -12.74 2.56 -4.53
N GLY A 89 -12.13 1.93 -3.52
CA GLY A 89 -11.58 2.62 -2.36
C GLY A 89 -10.43 3.56 -2.71
N ALA A 90 -9.54 3.13 -3.62
CA ALA A 90 -8.45 3.95 -4.12
C ALA A 90 -8.95 5.17 -4.90
N ILE A 91 -9.91 4.97 -5.81
CA ILE A 91 -10.52 6.05 -6.60
C ILE A 91 -11.21 7.06 -5.67
N ALA A 92 -11.98 6.60 -4.69
CA ALA A 92 -12.64 7.46 -3.72
C ALA A 92 -11.61 8.27 -2.90
N ALA A 93 -10.54 7.64 -2.44
CA ALA A 93 -9.46 8.33 -1.71
C ALA A 93 -8.77 9.39 -2.56
N SER A 94 -8.41 9.08 -3.81
CA SER A 94 -7.82 10.03 -4.73
C SER A 94 -8.75 11.20 -5.05
N GLY A 95 -10.06 10.94 -5.22
CA GLY A 95 -11.06 11.98 -5.42
C GLY A 95 -11.16 12.94 -4.24
N VAL A 96 -11.21 12.41 -3.02
CA VAL A 96 -11.22 13.22 -1.79
C VAL A 96 -9.90 13.96 -1.63
N LEU A 97 -8.75 13.30 -1.81
CA LEU A 97 -7.44 13.94 -1.67
C LEU A 97 -7.24 15.08 -2.68
N SER A 98 -7.75 14.93 -3.91
CA SER A 98 -7.67 15.96 -4.95
C SER A 98 -8.35 17.27 -4.52
N THR A 99 -9.45 17.22 -3.75
CA THR A 99 -10.09 18.45 -3.27
C THR A 99 -9.18 19.21 -2.30
N PHE A 100 -8.48 18.50 -1.42
CA PHE A 100 -7.53 19.08 -0.47
C PHE A 100 -6.27 19.60 -1.18
N ILE A 101 -5.70 18.84 -2.11
CA ILE A 101 -4.54 19.29 -2.91
C ILE A 101 -4.86 20.60 -3.61
N ASN A 102 -6.04 20.71 -4.23
CA ASN A 102 -6.46 21.94 -4.89
C ASN A 102 -6.68 23.10 -3.91
N ALA A 103 -7.35 22.84 -2.78
CA ALA A 103 -7.65 23.87 -1.78
C ALA A 103 -6.40 24.41 -1.08
N LEU A 104 -5.38 23.56 -0.90
CA LEU A 104 -4.13 23.89 -0.21
C LEU A 104 -3.00 24.31 -1.17
N GLY A 105 -3.24 24.28 -2.50
CA GLY A 105 -2.23 24.64 -3.48
C GLY A 105 -1.03 23.69 -3.53
N LEU A 106 -1.23 22.41 -3.18
CA LEU A 106 -0.15 21.41 -3.15
C LEU A 106 0.24 20.95 -4.56
N PRO A 107 1.47 20.41 -4.74
CA PRO A 107 1.90 19.75 -5.98
C PRO A 107 0.91 18.67 -6.44
N LYS A 108 0.80 18.52 -7.77
CA LYS A 108 -0.21 17.65 -8.43
C LYS A 108 0.42 16.45 -9.14
N ASP A 109 1.68 16.18 -8.84
CA ASP A 109 2.55 15.22 -9.47
C ASP A 109 3.24 14.34 -8.42
N GLY A 110 3.73 13.18 -8.86
CA GLY A 110 4.52 12.27 -8.04
C GLY A 110 3.78 11.77 -6.78
N PHE A 111 2.59 11.18 -6.90
CA PHE A 111 1.78 10.67 -5.78
C PHE A 111 2.28 9.34 -5.17
N GLY A 112 3.59 9.20 -5.04
CA GLY A 112 4.24 8.00 -4.49
C GLY A 112 4.34 6.84 -5.48
N GLN A 113 4.34 7.15 -6.78
CA GLN A 113 4.81 6.22 -7.80
C GLN A 113 6.33 6.07 -7.69
N THR A 114 6.85 4.87 -7.93
CA THR A 114 8.28 4.65 -8.05
C THR A 114 8.75 5.28 -9.35
N ASP A 115 9.44 6.41 -9.25
CA ASP A 115 9.99 7.12 -10.40
C ASP A 115 11.49 6.81 -10.51
N PHE A 116 11.89 6.23 -11.63
CA PHE A 116 13.26 5.88 -11.91
C PHE A 116 13.71 6.55 -13.21
N PRO A 117 14.19 7.80 -13.13
CA PRO A 117 14.51 8.60 -14.32
C PRO A 117 15.60 7.98 -15.19
N ASN A 118 16.46 7.14 -14.60
CA ASN A 118 17.66 6.59 -15.26
C ASN A 118 17.64 5.07 -15.45
N ILE A 119 16.47 4.42 -15.51
CA ILE A 119 16.38 2.97 -15.79
C ILE A 119 15.39 2.65 -16.91
N THR A 120 15.59 1.50 -17.56
CA THR A 120 14.67 0.98 -18.58
C THR A 120 13.37 0.47 -17.96
N ALA A 121 12.28 0.46 -18.75
CA ALA A 121 11.00 -0.11 -18.32
C ALA A 121 11.12 -1.57 -17.82
N GLY A 122 12.02 -2.37 -18.43
CA GLY A 122 12.29 -3.73 -17.99
C GLY A 122 12.94 -3.82 -16.61
N GLN A 123 13.86 -2.90 -16.29
CA GLN A 123 14.47 -2.81 -14.96
C GLN A 123 13.46 -2.32 -13.91
N ALA A 124 12.62 -1.35 -14.24
CA ALA A 124 11.55 -0.88 -13.37
C ALA A 124 10.56 -2.01 -13.04
N PHE A 125 10.14 -2.76 -14.06
CA PHE A 125 9.28 -3.94 -13.88
C PHE A 125 9.93 -4.99 -12.97
N LEU A 126 11.20 -5.31 -13.19
CA LEU A 126 11.92 -6.28 -12.36
C LEU A 126 11.99 -5.82 -10.90
N PHE A 127 12.28 -4.54 -10.68
CA PHE A 127 12.32 -3.96 -9.34
C PHE A 127 10.97 -4.08 -8.62
N GLU A 128 9.88 -3.64 -9.27
CA GLU A 128 8.52 -3.74 -8.73
C GLU A 128 8.10 -5.19 -8.46
N ALA A 129 8.47 -6.12 -9.35
CA ALA A 129 8.21 -7.54 -9.17
C ALA A 129 8.95 -8.11 -7.95
N ILE A 130 10.22 -7.75 -7.75
CA ILE A 130 11.02 -8.19 -6.59
C ILE A 130 10.45 -7.64 -5.28
N ILE A 131 10.15 -6.35 -5.22
CA ILE A 131 9.62 -5.73 -4.00
C ILE A 131 8.23 -6.29 -3.67
N THR A 132 7.37 -6.46 -4.67
CA THR A 132 6.04 -7.08 -4.49
C THR A 132 6.17 -8.54 -4.05
N PHE A 133 7.10 -9.30 -4.63
CA PHE A 133 7.39 -10.67 -4.21
C PHE A 133 7.80 -10.72 -2.74
N LEU A 134 8.75 -9.89 -2.31
CA LEU A 134 9.21 -9.85 -0.92
C LEU A 134 8.07 -9.47 0.04
N PHE A 135 7.27 -8.46 -0.32
CA PHE A 135 6.11 -8.04 0.45
C PHE A 135 5.10 -9.18 0.65
N VAL A 136 4.69 -9.82 -0.44
CA VAL A 136 3.74 -10.94 -0.42
C VAL A 136 4.33 -12.16 0.30
N PHE A 137 5.59 -12.49 0.03
CA PHE A 137 6.30 -13.61 0.66
C PHE A 137 6.26 -13.47 2.18
N VAL A 138 6.61 -12.30 2.69
CA VAL A 138 6.61 -12.03 4.12
C VAL A 138 5.20 -12.11 4.70
N ILE A 139 4.18 -11.55 4.03
CA ILE A 139 2.79 -11.69 4.47
C ILE A 139 2.41 -13.17 4.57
N LEU A 140 2.71 -13.98 3.55
CA LEU A 140 2.36 -15.41 3.54
C LEU A 140 3.07 -16.21 4.64
N MET A 141 4.34 -15.88 4.92
CA MET A 141 5.15 -16.53 5.93
C MET A 141 4.74 -16.14 7.35
N VAL A 142 4.56 -14.85 7.62
CA VAL A 142 4.18 -14.37 8.96
C VAL A 142 2.75 -14.78 9.34
N THR A 143 1.85 -14.94 8.35
CA THR A 143 0.49 -15.45 8.54
C THR A 143 0.39 -16.98 8.43
N SER A 144 1.51 -17.68 8.24
CA SER A 144 1.52 -19.14 8.17
C SER A 144 1.12 -19.77 9.50
N LYS A 145 0.20 -20.74 9.48
CA LYS A 145 -0.19 -21.49 10.69
C LYS A 145 0.95 -22.32 11.27
N LYS A 146 1.91 -22.76 10.44
CA LYS A 146 2.98 -23.68 10.83
C LYS A 146 4.25 -22.97 11.31
N TYR A 147 4.55 -21.80 10.75
CA TYR A 147 5.82 -21.10 10.94
C TYR A 147 5.67 -19.63 11.35
N GLY A 148 4.45 -19.09 11.26
CA GLY A 148 4.19 -17.66 11.38
C GLY A 148 3.80 -17.23 12.78
N ASN A 149 3.92 -15.92 13.02
CA ASN A 149 3.33 -15.24 14.16
C ASN A 149 2.29 -14.23 13.64
N ALA A 150 1.04 -14.68 13.55
CA ALA A 150 -0.03 -13.90 12.93
C ALA A 150 -0.25 -12.53 13.62
N GLY A 151 0.07 -12.40 14.90
CA GLY A 151 -0.03 -11.12 15.63
C GLY A 151 0.98 -10.06 15.17
N LEU A 152 2.12 -10.48 14.59
CA LEU A 152 3.12 -9.58 14.02
C LEU A 152 2.88 -9.29 12.54
N ALA A 153 1.91 -9.94 11.89
CA ALA A 153 1.67 -9.80 10.46
C ALA A 153 1.48 -8.35 10.00
N PRO A 154 0.70 -7.49 10.72
CA PRO A 154 0.57 -6.08 10.35
C PRO A 154 1.91 -5.35 10.37
N LEU A 155 2.70 -5.54 11.44
CA LEU A 155 3.96 -4.87 11.65
C LEU A 155 5.02 -5.27 10.61
N VAL A 156 5.19 -6.58 10.37
CA VAL A 156 6.23 -7.06 9.45
C VAL A 156 5.88 -6.74 7.98
N GLY A 157 4.59 -6.78 7.62
CA GLY A 157 4.14 -6.30 6.31
C GLY A 157 4.42 -4.82 6.11
N SER A 158 4.17 -3.99 7.14
CA SER A 158 4.43 -2.55 7.08
C SER A 158 5.91 -2.19 6.91
N ALA A 159 6.83 -2.99 7.46
CA ALA A 159 8.26 -2.74 7.32
C ALA A 159 8.73 -2.81 5.86
N ILE A 160 8.15 -3.69 5.05
CA ILE A 160 8.49 -3.81 3.63
C ILE A 160 7.85 -2.69 2.81
N ALA A 161 6.61 -2.29 3.15
CA ALA A 161 6.00 -1.10 2.55
C ALA A 161 6.84 0.16 2.83
N SER A 162 7.39 0.29 4.04
CA SER A 162 8.31 1.38 4.39
C SER A 162 9.63 1.32 3.63
N PHE A 163 10.15 0.12 3.36
CA PHE A 163 11.37 -0.07 2.57
C PHE A 163 11.17 0.31 1.09
N ALA A 164 10.02 -0.08 0.51
CA ALA A 164 9.67 0.27 -0.88
C ALA A 164 9.64 1.79 -1.10
N ALA A 165 9.15 2.55 -0.12
CA ALA A 165 9.09 4.01 -0.21
C ALA A 165 10.44 4.72 -0.29
N LYS A 166 11.54 4.05 0.12
CA LYS A 166 12.90 4.58 -0.08
C LYS A 166 13.26 4.71 -1.58
N PHE A 167 12.62 3.93 -2.42
CA PHE A 167 12.85 3.91 -3.87
C PHE A 167 11.87 4.81 -4.63
N MET A 168 10.91 5.44 -3.93
CA MET A 168 9.96 6.37 -4.53
C MET A 168 10.54 7.78 -4.79
N GLY A 169 11.86 7.96 -4.61
CA GLY A 169 12.52 9.22 -4.92
C GLY A 169 14.04 9.14 -4.83
N SER A 170 14.67 8.14 -5.45
CA SER A 170 16.14 8.10 -5.49
C SER A 170 16.70 9.11 -6.51
N GLU A 171 16.62 10.40 -6.22
CA GLU A 171 17.41 11.48 -6.83
C GLU A 171 17.41 12.70 -5.90
N GLU A 172 18.24 12.69 -4.86
CA GLU A 172 18.95 13.89 -4.36
C GLU A 172 20.23 13.42 -3.66
N ALA A 173 21.30 13.26 -4.45
CA ALA A 173 22.70 13.31 -4.02
C ALA A 173 23.52 13.96 -5.13
#